data_AF-A0A248UFL4-F1
#
_entry.id   AF-A0A248UFL4-F1
#
_cell.length_a   1.000
_cell.length_b   1.000
_cell.length_c   1.000
_cell.angle_alpha   90.00
_cell.angle_beta   90.00
_cell.angle_gamma   90.00
#
_symmetry.space_group_name_H-M   'P 1'
#
loop_
_entity.id
_entity.type
_entity.pdbx_description
1 polymer ?
#
loop_
_entity_poly.entity_id
_entity_poly.type
_entity_poly.pdbx_seq_one_letter_code
_entity_poly.pdbx_strand_id
1 'polypeptide(L)'
;MLLIRCPYCEKEHPELEFAYAGEAHIARPADPSTLSDDEWRDFLFTRSNPRGTHYERWRHINGCGRFFNAVRDTVSDKFVTTYKAGEPRPALAETPAAETK
;
A
#
# COMPACT_ATOMS: atom_id res chain seq x y z
N MET A 1 -9.87 -14.59 2.75
CA MET A 1 -8.65 -14.93 2.01
C MET A 1 -8.66 -14.13 0.72
N LEU A 2 -7.97 -12.99 0.72
CA LEU A 2 -7.82 -12.10 -0.42
C LEU A 2 -6.90 -12.75 -1.46
N LEU A 3 -7.12 -12.40 -2.72
CA LEU A 3 -6.20 -12.70 -3.83
C LEU A 3 -5.47 -11.43 -4.20
N ILE A 4 -4.14 -11.50 -4.19
CA ILE A 4 -3.26 -10.35 -4.47
C ILE A 4 -2.41 -10.69 -5.68
N ARG A 5 -2.47 -9.86 -6.73
CA ARG A 5 -1.61 -10.01 -7.90
C ARG A 5 -0.23 -9.42 -7.61
N CYS A 6 0.81 -10.23 -7.64
CA CYS A 6 2.18 -9.74 -7.52
C CYS A 6 2.63 -9.15 -8.87
N PRO A 7 2.99 -7.85 -8.98
CA PRO A 7 3.35 -7.23 -10.26
C PRO A 7 4.73 -7.66 -10.78
N TYR A 8 5.48 -8.47 -10.01
CA TYR A 8 6.75 -9.05 -10.44
C TYR A 8 6.63 -10.52 -10.84
N CYS A 9 5.78 -11.30 -10.16
CA CYS A 9 5.48 -12.68 -10.55
C CYS A 9 4.39 -12.77 -11.62
N GLU A 10 3.66 -11.66 -11.83
CA GLU A 10 2.55 -11.50 -12.77
C GLU A 10 1.39 -12.49 -12.53
N LYS A 11 1.29 -13.02 -11.32
CA LYS A 11 0.31 -14.02 -10.87
C LYS A 11 -0.40 -13.58 -9.61
N GLU A 12 -1.60 -14.11 -9.43
CA GLU A 12 -2.38 -13.97 -8.20
C GLU A 12 -1.98 -15.06 -7.20
N HIS A 13 -1.89 -14.66 -5.95
CA HIS A 13 -1.56 -15.53 -4.83
C HIS A 13 -2.48 -15.20 -3.64
N PRO A 14 -2.74 -16.16 -2.75
CA PRO A 14 -3.50 -15.90 -1.52
C PRO A 14 -2.75 -14.94 -0.60
N GLU A 15 -3.49 -14.16 0.19
CA GLU A 15 -2.96 -13.11 1.10
C GLU A 15 -1.85 -13.64 2.05
N LEU A 16 -1.92 -14.92 2.43
CA LEU A 16 -0.96 -15.59 3.32
C LEU A 16 0.46 -15.69 2.74
N GLU A 17 0.62 -15.50 1.44
CA GLU A 17 1.95 -15.40 0.83
C GLU A 17 2.61 -14.03 1.03
N PHE A 18 1.85 -13.04 1.52
CA PHE A 18 2.27 -11.66 1.61
C PHE A 18 2.29 -11.13 3.04
N ALA A 19 3.16 -10.16 3.27
CA ALA A 19 3.15 -9.34 4.47
C ALA A 19 2.67 -7.93 4.12
N TYR A 20 1.72 -7.43 4.92
CA TYR A 20 1.29 -6.03 4.85
C TYR A 20 2.39 -5.10 5.36
N ALA A 21 2.60 -3.97 4.68
CA ALA A 21 3.69 -3.03 4.96
C ALA A 21 3.23 -1.57 5.11
N GLY A 22 1.94 -1.38 5.43
CA GLY A 22 1.35 -0.07 5.72
C GLY A 22 1.14 0.80 4.49
N GLU A 23 1.00 2.11 4.74
CA GLU A 23 0.79 3.13 3.71
C GLU A 23 1.94 3.17 2.68
N ALA A 24 1.58 3.38 1.42
CA ALA A 24 2.52 3.59 0.32
C ALA A 24 2.95 5.05 0.20
N HIS A 25 4.14 5.23 -0.38
CA HIS A 25 4.73 6.54 -0.72
C HIS A 25 5.13 7.41 0.47
N ILE A 26 5.33 6.81 1.65
CA ILE A 26 6.04 7.46 2.75
C ILE A 26 7.53 7.23 2.55
N ALA A 27 8.22 8.23 2.01
CA ALA A 27 9.66 8.21 1.84
C ALA A 27 10.37 8.54 3.15
N ARG A 28 11.47 7.84 3.45
CA ARG A 28 12.36 8.25 4.53
C ARG A 28 13.02 9.57 4.17
N PRO A 29 13.05 10.57 5.06
CA PRO A 29 13.84 11.78 4.89
C PRO A 29 15.29 11.45 4.51
N ALA A 30 15.84 12.15 3.52
CA ALA A 30 17.21 11.90 3.05
C ALA A 30 18.25 12.21 4.14
N ASP A 31 18.00 13.25 4.93
CA ASP A 31 18.79 13.60 6.10
C ASP A 31 17.89 13.80 7.34
N PRO A 32 17.61 12.73 8.11
CA PRO A 32 16.79 12.81 9.31
C PRO A 32 17.31 13.78 10.37
N SER A 33 18.60 14.11 10.37
CA SER A 33 19.22 14.95 11.42
C SER A 33 18.88 16.43 11.30
N THR A 34 18.37 16.84 10.14
CA THR A 34 17.96 18.22 9.85
C THR A 34 16.50 18.50 10.18
N LEU A 35 15.74 17.48 10.52
CA LEU A 35 14.33 17.60 10.88
C LEU A 35 14.15 18.06 12.33
N SER A 36 13.07 18.78 12.57
CA SER A 36 12.56 18.99 13.93
C SER A 36 12.04 17.68 14.53
N ASP A 37 11.95 17.65 15.87
CA ASP A 37 11.39 16.50 16.60
C ASP A 37 9.94 16.19 16.15
N ASP A 38 9.14 17.22 15.85
CA ASP A 38 7.77 17.04 15.36
C ASP A 38 7.72 16.40 13.97
N GLU A 39 8.55 16.86 13.03
CA GLU A 39 8.64 16.27 11.69
C GLU A 39 9.15 14.82 11.75
N TRP A 40 10.11 14.54 12.62
CA TRP A 40 10.65 13.20 12.81
C TRP A 40 9.64 12.27 13.48
N ARG A 41 8.91 12.74 14.50
CA ARG A 41 7.78 12.03 15.11
C ARG A 41 6.75 11.65 14.06
N ASP A 42 6.37 12.59 13.20
CA ASP A 42 5.36 12.33 12.18
C ASP A 42 5.82 11.29 11.17
N PHE A 43 7.09 11.34 10.74
CA PHE A 43 7.67 10.28 9.91
C PHE A 43 7.68 8.92 10.62
N LEU A 44 7.99 8.86 11.91
CA LEU A 44 8.08 7.60 12.66
C LEU A 44 6.70 6.98 12.94
N PHE A 45 5.72 7.79 13.32
CA PHE A 45 4.49 7.30 13.97
C PHE A 45 3.19 7.66 13.25
N THR A 46 3.19 8.66 12.35
CA THR A 46 1.97 9.15 11.73
C THR A 46 1.77 8.55 10.34
N ARG A 47 0.62 7.88 10.11
CA ARG A 47 0.20 7.35 8.80
C ARG A 47 -1.25 7.69 8.53
N SER A 48 -1.63 7.78 7.27
CA SER A 48 -3.04 7.87 6.92
C SER A 48 -3.75 6.55 7.22
N ASN A 49 -5.01 6.64 7.63
CA ASN A 49 -5.89 5.49 7.86
C ASN A 49 -7.25 5.73 7.20
N PRO A 50 -7.31 5.80 5.86
CA PRO A 50 -8.53 6.14 5.15
C PRO A 50 -9.54 4.97 5.22
N ARG A 51 -10.81 5.33 5.43
CA ARG A 51 -11.95 4.45 5.18
C ARG A 51 -12.33 4.58 3.70
N GLY A 52 -12.04 3.54 2.91
CA GLY A 52 -12.23 3.55 1.46
C GLY A 52 -10.91 3.32 0.72
N THR A 53 -10.69 4.01 -0.40
CA THR A 53 -9.48 3.84 -1.22
C THR A 53 -8.21 4.16 -0.43
N HIS A 54 -7.33 3.16 -0.33
CA HIS A 54 -6.04 3.25 0.34
C HIS A 54 -4.91 2.82 -0.59
N TYR A 55 -3.86 3.64 -0.65
CA TYR A 55 -2.61 3.31 -1.32
C TYR A 55 -1.67 2.70 -0.29
N GLU A 56 -1.42 1.39 -0.42
CA GLU A 56 -0.72 0.59 0.58
C GLU A 56 0.42 -0.22 -0.04
N ARG A 57 1.30 -0.77 0.82
CA ARG A 57 2.43 -1.60 0.42
C ARG A 57 2.28 -3.03 0.91
N TRP A 58 2.78 -3.94 0.08
CA TRP A 58 2.82 -5.37 0.36
C TRP A 58 4.19 -5.94 -0.01
N ARG A 59 4.61 -6.98 0.70
CA ARG A 59 5.83 -7.76 0.39
C ARG A 59 5.45 -9.21 0.14
N HIS A 60 5.90 -9.77 -0.99
CA HIS A 60 5.67 -11.19 -1.31
C HIS A 60 6.66 -12.10 -0.56
N ILE A 61 6.42 -12.30 0.75
CA ILE A 61 7.37 -12.94 1.67
C ILE A 61 7.61 -14.43 1.37
N ASN A 62 6.60 -15.13 0.85
CA ASN A 62 6.69 -16.54 0.49
C ASN A 62 6.87 -16.76 -1.02
N GLY A 63 7.36 -15.73 -1.73
CA GLY A 63 7.58 -15.76 -3.17
C GLY A 63 8.80 -14.93 -3.59
N CYS A 64 8.61 -13.89 -4.40
CA CYS A 64 9.75 -13.15 -4.96
C CYS A 64 10.49 -12.23 -3.96
N GLY A 65 10.00 -12.08 -2.72
CA GLY A 65 10.65 -11.30 -1.66
C GLY A 65 10.60 -9.78 -1.83
N ARG A 66 10.01 -9.28 -2.92
CA ARG A 66 9.98 -7.85 -3.29
C ARG A 66 8.80 -7.11 -2.66
N PHE A 67 9.00 -5.83 -2.38
CA PHE A 67 7.94 -4.90 -2.06
C PHE A 67 7.27 -4.40 -3.34
N PHE A 68 5.96 -4.21 -3.28
CA PHE A 68 5.17 -3.54 -4.30
C PHE A 68 4.07 -2.70 -3.64
N ASN A 69 3.40 -1.88 -4.44
CA ASN A 69 2.30 -1.07 -3.99
C ASN A 69 0.96 -1.64 -4.48
N ALA A 70 -0.10 -1.36 -3.76
CA ALA A 70 -1.46 -1.72 -4.13
C ALA A 70 -2.41 -0.57 -3.84
N VAL A 71 -3.52 -0.55 -4.58
CA VAL A 71 -4.68 0.26 -4.23
C VAL A 71 -5.80 -0.69 -3.85
N ARG A 72 -6.28 -0.56 -2.62
CA ARG A 72 -7.35 -1.38 -2.07
C ARG A 72 -8.43 -0.49 -1.45
N ASP A 73 -9.68 -0.87 -1.63
CA ASP A 73 -10.76 -0.32 -0.82
C ASP A 73 -10.78 -1.02 0.54
N THR A 74 -10.51 -0.28 1.62
CA THR A 74 -10.43 -0.81 2.99
C THR A 74 -11.78 -1.16 3.61
N VAL A 75 -12.89 -0.85 2.94
CA VAL A 75 -14.24 -1.24 3.37
C VAL A 75 -14.65 -2.58 2.76
N SER A 76 -14.38 -2.77 1.46
CA SER A 76 -14.75 -3.99 0.73
C SER A 76 -13.63 -5.03 0.59
N ASP A 77 -12.41 -4.67 1.00
CA ASP A 77 -11.16 -5.40 0.78
C ASP A 77 -10.82 -5.68 -0.70
N LYS A 78 -11.51 -5.02 -1.63
CA LYS A 78 -11.26 -5.20 -3.06
C LYS A 78 -9.97 -4.50 -3.47
N PHE A 79 -9.03 -5.26 -4.01
CA PHE A 79 -7.88 -4.73 -4.74
C PHE A 79 -8.35 -4.12 -6.06
N VAL A 80 -8.07 -2.83 -6.26
CA VAL A 80 -8.31 -2.11 -7.51
C VAL A 80 -7.17 -2.35 -8.49
N THR A 81 -5.92 -2.21 -8.01
CA THR A 81 -4.72 -2.46 -8.82
C THR A 81 -3.48 -2.70 -7.95
N THR A 82 -2.45 -3.29 -8.54
CA THR A 82 -1.11 -3.48 -7.96
C THR A 82 -0.07 -2.99 -8.94
N TYR A 83 0.98 -2.35 -8.44
CA TYR A 83 2.00 -1.70 -9.27
C TYR A 83 3.37 -1.75 -8.57
N LYS A 84 4.45 -1.58 -9.33
CA LYS A 84 5.80 -1.85 -8.82
C LYS A 84 6.21 -0.79 -7.80
N ALA A 85 7.11 -1.16 -6.88
CA ALA A 85 7.70 -0.18 -5.99
C ALA A 85 8.49 0.87 -6.78
N GLY A 86 8.36 2.15 -6.40
CA GLY A 86 8.97 3.28 -7.09
C GLY A 86 8.12 3.90 -8.20
N GLU A 87 7.08 3.21 -8.67
CA GLU A 87 6.11 3.80 -9.60
C GLU A 87 5.20 4.80 -8.86
N PRO A 88 4.77 5.90 -9.53
CA PRO A 88 3.93 6.91 -8.92
C PRO A 88 2.54 6.36 -8.54
N ARG A 89 1.82 7.09 -7.68
CA ARG A 89 0.41 6.77 -7.37
C ARG A 89 -0.40 6.79 -8.68
N PRO A 90 -1.06 5.68 -9.07
CA PRO A 90 -1.96 5.70 -10.21
C PRO A 90 -3.14 6.65 -9.93
N ALA A 91 -3.46 7.48 -10.92
CA ALA A 91 -4.69 8.27 -10.90
C ALA A 91 -5.86 7.31 -11.09
N LEU A 92 -6.65 7.12 -10.03
CA LEU A 92 -7.89 6.37 -10.10
C LEU A 92 -9.03 7.38 -10.17
N ALA A 93 -9.95 7.19 -11.12
CA ALA A 93 -11.28 7.78 -10.96
C ALA A 93 -11.86 7.18 -9.68
N GLU A 94 -12.34 8.01 -8.76
CA GLU A 94 -12.91 7.57 -7.49
C GLU A 94 -13.83 6.37 -7.72
N THR A 95 -13.51 5.23 -7.10
CA THR A 95 -14.45 4.11 -7.10
C THR A 95 -15.69 4.62 -6.35
N PRO A 96 -16.90 4.61 -6.95
CA PRO A 96 -18.08 5.02 -6.23
C PRO A 96 -18.20 4.16 -4.96
N ALA A 97 -18.42 4.82 -3.82
CA ALA A 97 -18.61 4.17 -2.54
C ALA A 97 -19.62 3.02 -2.71
N ALA A 98 -19.22 1.81 -2.29
CA ALA A 98 -20.05 0.63 -2.41
C ALA A 98 -21.48 0.92 -1.92
N GLU A 99 -22.46 0.75 -2.82
CA GLU A 99 -23.88 0.91 -2.51
C GLU A 99 -24.21 0.05 -1.28
N THR A 100 -24.67 0.72 -0.23
CA THR A 100 -25.14 0.07 0.98
C THR A 100 -26.48 -0.57 0.64
N LYS A 101 -26.52 -1.90 0.56
CA LYS A 101 -27.77 -2.66 0.44
C LYS A 101 -28.45 -2.82 1.79
#